data_AF-A0A934KFQ5-F1
#
_entry.id   AF-A0A934KFQ5-F1
#
_cell.length_a   1.000
_cell.length_b   1.000
_cell.length_c   1.000
_cell.angle_alpha   90.00
_cell.angle_beta   90.00
_cell.angle_gamma   90.00
#
_symmetry.space_group_name_H-M   'P 1'
#
loop_
_entity.id
_entity.type
_entity.pdbx_description
1 polymer ?
#
loop_
_entity_poly.entity_id
_entity_poly.type
_entity_poly.pdbx_seq_one_letter_code
_entity_poly.pdbx_strand_id
1 'polypeptide(L)'
;MTVERDLELLDVRQVATRVGRSAETIRRWIWSGRLAAQKQGNRLLIQRADADRVIAGRPQLSLAEWVAEREEQQQGTPRRQRSAADLIMDDRRRRSSAEPLRARR
;
A
#
# COMPACT_ATOMS: atom_id res chain seq x y z
N MET A 1 -10.72 28.40 -3.12
CA MET A 1 -11.49 27.86 -4.27
C MET A 1 -10.58 26.89 -5.04
N THR A 2 -10.32 25.69 -4.51
CA THR A 2 -9.28 24.77 -5.05
C THR A 2 -9.59 23.28 -4.79
N VAL A 3 -10.82 22.83 -5.04
CA VAL A 3 -11.19 21.41 -4.84
C VAL A 3 -11.71 20.73 -6.11
N GLU A 4 -12.01 21.48 -7.17
CA GLU A 4 -12.66 20.92 -8.36
C GLU A 4 -11.69 20.23 -9.35
N ARG A 5 -10.38 20.50 -9.26
CA ARG A 5 -9.39 19.95 -10.21
C ARG A 5 -8.93 18.53 -9.88
N ASP A 6 -9.22 18.02 -8.68
CA ASP A 6 -8.73 16.74 -8.18
C ASP A 6 -9.57 15.54 -8.70
N LEU A 7 -10.85 15.79 -9.00
CA LEU A 7 -11.83 14.78 -9.43
C LEU A 7 -11.88 14.57 -10.95
N GLU A 8 -11.06 15.30 -11.72
CA GLU A 8 -11.04 15.18 -13.18
C GLU A 8 -10.52 13.79 -13.59
N LEU A 9 -11.38 13.00 -14.24
CA LEU A 9 -11.04 11.67 -14.76
C LEU A 9 -10.44 11.78 -16.17
N LEU A 10 -9.24 11.24 -16.33
CA LEU A 10 -8.48 11.26 -17.56
C LEU A 10 -8.34 9.85 -18.15
N ASP A 11 -8.51 9.74 -19.46
CA ASP A 11 -8.13 8.54 -20.22
C ASP A 11 -6.60 8.38 -20.30
N VAL A 12 -6.14 7.16 -20.58
CA VAL A 12 -4.72 6.81 -20.75
C VAL A 12 -3.97 7.76 -21.71
N ARG A 13 -4.58 8.19 -22.83
CA ARG A 13 -3.93 9.13 -23.76
C ARG A 13 -3.80 10.52 -23.16
N GLN A 14 -4.81 11.00 -22.45
CA GLN A 14 -4.77 12.31 -21.78
C GLN A 14 -3.71 12.31 -20.68
N VAL A 15 -3.61 11.24 -19.90
CA VAL A 15 -2.55 11.05 -18.91
C VAL A 15 -1.18 11.00 -19.57
N ALA A 16 -1.04 10.28 -20.69
CA ALA A 16 0.22 10.18 -21.43
C ALA A 16 0.73 11.56 -21.88
N THR A 17 -0.14 12.37 -22.48
CA THR A 17 0.17 13.76 -22.86
C THR A 17 0.53 14.61 -21.64
N ARG A 18 -0.22 14.48 -20.53
CA ARG A 18 0.02 15.24 -19.30
C ARG A 18 1.36 14.92 -18.64
N VAL A 19 1.70 13.64 -18.56
CA VAL A 19 2.92 13.14 -17.92
C VAL A 19 4.14 13.25 -18.86
N GLY A 20 3.92 13.54 -20.15
CA GLY A 20 4.98 13.59 -21.16
C GLY A 20 5.60 12.21 -21.42
N ARG A 21 4.80 11.14 -21.34
CA ARG A 21 5.25 9.74 -21.53
C ARG A 21 4.36 9.01 -22.51
N SER A 22 4.81 7.87 -23.03
CA SER A 22 4.00 7.06 -23.94
C SER A 22 2.78 6.45 -23.23
N ALA A 23 1.68 6.26 -23.96
CA ALA A 23 0.50 5.57 -23.44
C ALA A 23 0.81 4.15 -22.94
N GLU A 24 1.79 3.49 -23.56
CA GLU A 24 2.26 2.17 -23.14
C GLU A 24 2.96 2.20 -21.77
N THR A 25 3.71 3.26 -21.47
CA THR A 25 4.28 3.49 -20.13
C THR A 25 3.18 3.62 -19.08
N ILE A 26 2.14 4.38 -19.39
CA ILE A 26 1.00 4.56 -18.49
C ILE A 26 0.30 3.23 -18.24
N ARG A 27 0.02 2.43 -19.29
CA ARG A 27 -0.56 1.08 -19.15
C ARG A 27 0.30 0.17 -18.26
N ARG A 28 1.62 0.20 -18.45
CA ARG A 28 2.56 -0.60 -17.65
C ARG A 28 2.52 -0.19 -16.17
N TRP A 29 2.41 1.10 -15.87
CA TRP A 29 2.24 1.56 -14.50
C TRP A 29 0.92 1.15 -13.89
N ILE A 30 -0.16 1.14 -14.66
CA ILE A 30 -1.47 0.65 -14.21
C ILE A 30 -1.38 -0.85 -13.87
N TRP A 31 -0.82 -1.68 -14.75
CA TRP A 31 -0.68 -3.12 -14.50
C TRP A 31 0.27 -3.45 -13.35
N SER A 32 1.32 -2.65 -13.17
CA SER A 32 2.25 -2.77 -12.05
C SER A 32 1.68 -2.24 -10.73
N GLY A 33 0.50 -1.63 -10.73
CA GLY A 33 -0.10 -0.98 -9.54
C GLY A 33 0.58 0.31 -9.13
N ARG A 34 1.48 0.88 -9.95
CA ARG A 34 2.15 2.16 -9.70
C ARG A 34 1.21 3.36 -9.91
N LEU A 35 0.19 3.20 -10.75
CA LEU A 35 -0.81 4.22 -11.04
C LEU A 35 -2.21 3.62 -10.84
N ALA A 36 -3.01 4.25 -9.99
CA ALA A 36 -4.40 3.84 -9.79
C ALA A 36 -5.24 4.18 -11.02
N ALA A 37 -6.03 3.21 -11.48
CA ALA A 37 -6.98 3.41 -12.57
C ALA A 37 -8.30 2.71 -12.23
N GLN A 38 -9.40 3.39 -12.55
CA GLN A 38 -10.75 2.85 -12.48
C GLN A 38 -11.15 2.34 -13.86
N LYS A 39 -11.62 1.09 -13.93
CA LYS A 39 -12.19 0.52 -15.15
C LYS A 39 -13.64 0.97 -15.29
N GLN A 40 -13.95 1.69 -16.38
CA GLN A 40 -15.31 2.06 -16.75
C GLN A 40 -15.62 1.46 -18.13
N GLY A 41 -16.34 0.33 -18.13
CA GLY A 41 -16.56 -0.47 -19.33
C GLY A 41 -15.24 -0.98 -19.93
N ASN A 42 -14.93 -0.58 -21.16
CA ASN A 42 -13.69 -0.93 -21.86
C ASN A 42 -12.57 0.13 -21.71
N ARG A 43 -12.80 1.18 -20.92
CA ARG A 43 -11.85 2.30 -20.75
C ARG A 43 -11.22 2.27 -19.36
N LEU A 44 -9.96 2.69 -19.30
CA LEU A 44 -9.24 2.95 -18.06
C LEU A 44 -9.24 4.45 -17.81
N LEU A 45 -9.80 4.86 -16.69
CA LEU A 45 -9.86 6.24 -16.24
C LEU A 45 -8.95 6.42 -15.04
N ILE A 46 -8.22 7.52 -15.01
CA ILE A 46 -7.23 7.84 -14.00
C ILE A 46 -7.58 9.21 -13.44
N GLN A 47 -7.60 9.37 -12.12
CA GLN A 47 -7.79 10.69 -11.55
C GLN A 47 -6.59 11.58 -11.85
N ARG A 48 -6.84 12.83 -12.19
CA ARG A 48 -5.80 13.81 -12.48
C ARG A 48 -4.77 13.91 -11.35
N ALA A 49 -5.24 13.88 -10.10
CA ALA A 49 -4.39 13.93 -8.91
C ALA A 49 -3.38 12.78 -8.85
N ASP A 50 -3.82 11.57 -9.16
CA ASP A 50 -2.97 10.38 -9.20
C ASP A 50 -1.95 10.46 -10.33
N ALA A 51 -2.35 10.99 -11.50
CA ALA A 51 -1.44 11.24 -12.61
C ALA A 51 -0.35 12.27 -12.24
N ASP A 52 -0.70 13.36 -11.57
CA ASP A 52 0.24 14.39 -11.11
C ASP A 52 1.21 13.85 -10.05
N ARG A 53 0.71 13.08 -9.08
CA ARG A 53 1.52 12.46 -8.03
C ARG A 53 2.61 11.55 -8.60
N VAL A 54 2.34 10.89 -9.72
CA VAL A 54 3.33 10.04 -10.41
C VAL A 54 4.50 10.84 -10.98
N ILE A 55 4.28 12.10 -11.38
CA ILE A 55 5.29 13.02 -11.92
C ILE A 55 6.06 13.69 -10.79
N ALA A 56 5.34 14.14 -9.75
CA ALA A 56 5.94 14.76 -8.56
C ALA A 56 6.94 13.83 -7.85
N GLY A 57 6.81 12.51 -8.08
CA GLY A 57 7.61 11.50 -7.41
C GLY A 57 7.18 11.35 -5.94
N ARG A 58 7.73 10.34 -5.26
CA ARG A 58 7.73 10.42 -3.78
C ARG A 58 8.76 11.48 -3.40
N PRO A 59 8.51 12.29 -2.35
CA PRO A 59 9.59 13.07 -1.76
C PRO A 59 10.74 12.09 -1.48
N GLN A 60 11.92 12.43 -2.01
CA GLN A 60 13.15 11.72 -1.66
C GLN A 60 13.46 12.08 -0.21
N LEU A 61 12.81 11.36 0.72
CA LEU A 61 13.14 11.43 2.14
C LEU A 61 14.59 10.95 2.27
N SER A 62 15.40 11.70 3.00
CA SER A 62 16.65 11.14 3.50
C SER A 62 16.34 9.93 4.39
N LEU A 63 17.32 9.06 4.59
CA LEU A 63 17.17 7.91 5.49
C LEU A 63 16.73 8.36 6.90
N ALA A 64 17.25 9.49 7.38
CA ALA A 64 16.89 10.06 8.68
C ALA A 64 15.42 10.49 8.74
N GLU A 65 14.93 11.18 7.71
CA GLU A 65 13.52 11.61 7.62
C GLU A 65 12.57 10.41 7.49
N TRP A 66 12.97 9.37 6.76
CA TRP A 66 12.21 8.13 6.66
C TRP A 66 12.10 7.39 8.00
N VAL A 67 13.17 7.38 8.79
CA VAL A 67 13.16 6.79 10.14
C VAL A 67 12.22 7.58 11.05
N ALA A 68 12.32 8.91 11.06
CA ALA A 68 11.48 9.77 11.90
C ALA A 68 9.97 9.58 11.59
N GLU A 69 9.57 9.55 10.31
CA GLU A 69 8.17 9.32 9.90
C GLU A 69 7.66 7.95 10.41
N ARG A 70 8.51 6.93 10.42
CA ARG A 70 8.15 5.59 10.93
C ARG A 70 8.04 5.56 12.44
N GLU A 71 8.89 6.27 13.16
CA GLU A 71 8.82 6.37 14.62
C GLU A 71 7.55 7.12 15.05
N GLU A 72 7.14 8.15 14.33
CA GLU A 72 5.92 8.92 14.60
C GLU A 72 4.65 8.07 14.40
N GLN A 73 4.61 7.26 13.34
CA GLN A 73 3.48 6.33 13.12
C GLN A 73 3.42 5.16 14.10
N GLN A 74 4.54 4.81 14.75
CA GLN A 74 4.57 3.81 15.82
C GLN A 74 4.09 4.37 17.17
N GLN A 75 4.19 5.69 17.38
CA GLN A 75 3.76 6.35 18.61
C GLN A 75 2.23 6.46 18.75
N GLY A 76 1.46 6.29 17.65
CA GLY A 76 0.00 6.38 17.64
C GLY A 76 -0.78 5.09 17.91
N THR A 77 -0.14 3.94 18.16
CA THR A 77 -0.86 2.68 18.46
C THR A 77 -0.12 1.84 19.49
N PRO A 78 -0.50 1.90 20.79
CA PRO A 78 -0.05 0.93 21.77
C PRO A 78 -0.94 -0.32 21.63
N ARG A 79 -0.78 -1.07 20.56
CA ARG A 79 -1.22 -2.46 20.54
C ARG A 79 0.01 -3.28 20.27
N ARG A 80 0.59 -3.79 21.36
CA ARG A 80 1.56 -4.90 21.36
C ARG A 80 0.85 -6.09 20.72
N GLN A 81 0.75 -6.11 19.39
CA GLN A 81 0.28 -7.26 18.64
C GLN A 81 1.26 -8.37 18.98
N ARG A 82 0.74 -9.50 19.49
CA ARG A 82 1.56 -10.68 19.77
C ARG A 82 2.35 -10.99 18.50
N SER A 83 3.67 -10.86 18.58
CA SER A 83 4.57 -11.17 17.47
C SER A 83 4.32 -12.61 17.02
N ALA A 84 4.63 -12.93 15.76
CA ALA A 84 4.60 -14.31 15.28
C ALA A 84 5.37 -15.26 16.22
N ALA A 85 6.47 -14.79 16.81
CA ALA A 85 7.23 -15.56 17.79
C ALA A 85 6.46 -15.81 19.10
N ASP A 86 5.67 -14.84 19.56
CA ASP A 86 4.84 -14.95 20.76
C ASP A 86 3.73 -16.00 20.57
N LEU A 87 3.11 -16.01 19.37
CA LEU A 87 2.11 -17.02 18.99
C LEU A 87 2.71 -18.43 18.93
N ILE A 88 3.90 -18.59 18.37
CA ILE A 88 4.60 -19.89 18.28
C ILE A 88 4.97 -20.41 19.68
N MET A 89 5.43 -19.54 20.58
CA MET A 89 5.77 -19.93 21.95
C MET A 89 4.51 -20.31 22.76
N ASP A 90 3.40 -19.62 22.58
CA ASP A 90 2.12 -19.95 23.23
C ASP A 90 1.59 -21.31 22.74
N ASP A 91 1.60 -21.55 21.42
CA ASP A 91 1.23 -22.84 20.83
C ASP A 91 2.11 -23.99 21.32
N ARG A 92 3.43 -23.78 21.36
CA ARG A 92 4.38 -24.78 21.87
C ARG A 92 4.07 -25.14 23.32
N ARG A 93 3.80 -24.14 24.17
CA ARG A 93 3.42 -24.38 25.57
C ARG A 93 2.14 -25.21 25.68
N ARG A 94 1.10 -24.89 24.90
CA ARG A 94 -0.17 -25.66 24.89
C ARG A 94 0.02 -27.12 24.51
N ARG A 95 0.89 -27.40 23.53
CA ARG A 95 1.23 -28.77 23.13
C ARG A 95 2.03 -29.51 24.20
N SER A 96 2.90 -28.81 24.93
CA SER A 96 3.71 -29.40 26.00
C SER A 96 2.94 -29.61 27.31
N SER A 97 1.94 -28.78 27.62
CA SER A 97 1.11 -28.90 28.83
C SER A 97 -0.14 -29.76 28.63
N ALA A 98 -0.51 -30.10 27.40
CA ALA A 98 -1.45 -31.17 27.11
C ALA A 98 -0.76 -32.53 27.24
N GLU A 99 -0.53 -32.98 28.47
CA GLU A 99 -0.10 -34.33 28.75
C GLU A 99 -1.17 -35.31 28.23
N PRO A 100 -0.83 -36.34 27.42
CA PRO A 100 -1.82 -37.32 27.02
C PRO A 100 -2.24 -38.08 28.28
N LEU A 101 -3.53 -38.04 28.61
CA LEU A 101 -4.15 -38.92 29.60
C LEU A 101 -3.74 -40.35 29.26
N ARG A 102 -2.70 -40.84 29.94
CA ARG A 102 -2.20 -42.20 29.80
C ARG A 102 -3.36 -43.11 30.19
N ALA A 103 -3.83 -43.86 29.21
CA ALA A 103 -4.77 -44.95 29.37
C ALA A 103 -4.31 -45.82 30.55
N ARG A 104 -5.00 -45.70 31.68
CA ARG A 104 -4.88 -46.62 32.79
C ARG A 104 -5.76 -47.82 32.45
N ARG A 105 -5.08 -48.93 32.18
CA ARG A 105 -5.63 -50.28 32.09
C ARG A 105 -6.09 -50.76 33.46
#